data_AF-A0A7W1T9V6-F1
#
_entry.id   AF-A0A7W1T9V6-F1
#
_cell.length_a   1.000
_cell.length_b   1.000
_cell.length_c   1.000
_cell.angle_alpha   90.00
_cell.angle_beta   90.00
_cell.angle_gamma   90.00
#
_symmetry.space_group_name_H-M   'P 1'
#
loop_
_entity.id
_entity.type
_entity.pdbx_description
1 polymer ?
#
loop_
_entity_poly.entity_id
_entity_poly.type
_entity_poly.pdbx_seq_one_letter_code
_entity_poly.pdbx_strand_id
1 'polypeptide(L)'
;MDPGNDALRASARQAFDHDISPFVMTYCERCHGENKRKGDFTFVNALKNPFAVAYRPLWKLAITKIHAQDMPPEQAEKQPAEHERALIAAWVASLKHLSPRDPGPFVIRRLSKVEYANSLHDLFGVDPQVAKDLPDEVFGAGYTNTISPLLMEEYLLVAGAVLDQVIAPPGAPPTAVQRQLIPALPATGTGTAEAARAIAAQVARRAYRRPPTTGELDVLLQVFALADARGAPFTEAVRLMLKAVLVSPQFLFITPDAPVAAGAAIVPLGDHQLAARLSFLLWATMPDDELDRLADAGTLHEPAVLAAQVRRLLADPRARA
;
A
#
# COMPACT_ATOMS: atom_id res chain seq x y z
N MET A 1 -19.38 -11.43 6.74
CA MET A 1 -19.02 -12.74 6.15
C MET A 1 -19.26 -12.63 4.66
N ASP A 2 -18.31 -13.05 3.83
CA ASP A 2 -18.36 -12.96 2.37
C ASP A 2 -18.99 -14.26 1.82
N PRO A 3 -20.24 -14.25 1.34
CA PRO A 3 -20.98 -15.46 0.97
C PRO A 3 -20.29 -16.30 -0.11
N GLY A 4 -19.54 -15.64 -1.00
CA GLY A 4 -18.78 -16.33 -2.06
C GLY A 4 -17.63 -17.16 -1.50
N ASN A 5 -17.02 -16.73 -0.40
CA ASN A 5 -15.92 -17.45 0.21
C ASN A 5 -16.40 -18.68 1.00
N ASP A 6 -17.60 -18.64 1.58
CA ASP A 6 -18.15 -19.79 2.29
C ASP A 6 -18.52 -20.93 1.35
N ALA A 7 -19.04 -20.62 0.15
CA ALA A 7 -19.23 -21.60 -0.91
C ALA A 7 -17.90 -22.23 -1.38
N LEU A 8 -16.85 -21.43 -1.56
CA LEU A 8 -15.52 -21.92 -1.92
C LEU A 8 -14.93 -22.83 -0.84
N ARG A 9 -15.13 -22.49 0.44
CA ARG A 9 -14.69 -23.32 1.57
C ARG A 9 -15.45 -24.64 1.64
N ALA A 10 -16.77 -24.63 1.40
CA ALA A 10 -17.57 -25.84 1.35
C ALA A 10 -17.15 -26.75 0.19
N SER A 11 -16.93 -26.16 -1.00
CA SER A 11 -16.43 -26.89 -2.18
C SER A 11 -15.05 -27.50 -1.93
N ALA A 12 -14.10 -26.77 -1.32
CA ALA A 12 -12.78 -27.29 -0.99
C ALA A 12 -12.83 -28.44 0.03
N ARG A 13 -13.80 -28.42 0.96
CA ARG A 13 -14.05 -29.52 1.90
C ARG A 13 -14.58 -30.76 1.18
N GLN A 14 -15.61 -30.60 0.35
CA GLN A 14 -16.18 -31.68 -0.42
C GLN A 14 -15.17 -32.33 -1.37
N ALA A 15 -14.38 -31.52 -2.08
CA ALA A 15 -13.31 -32.01 -2.96
C ALA A 15 -12.22 -32.76 -2.19
N PHE A 16 -11.92 -32.33 -0.95
CA PHE A 16 -10.97 -33.08 -0.13
C PHE A 16 -11.47 -34.49 0.17
N ASP A 17 -12.73 -34.60 0.62
CA ASP A 17 -13.30 -35.89 1.03
C ASP A 17 -13.47 -36.84 -0.15
N HIS A 18 -13.92 -36.32 -1.31
CA HIS A 18 -14.22 -37.13 -2.49
C HIS A 18 -12.98 -37.46 -3.35
N ASP A 19 -12.06 -36.51 -3.54
CA ASP A 19 -10.97 -36.65 -4.52
C ASP A 19 -9.60 -36.79 -3.86
N ILE A 20 -9.31 -35.96 -2.85
CA ILE A 20 -7.95 -35.82 -2.33
C ILE A 20 -7.60 -36.87 -1.28
N SER A 21 -8.54 -37.17 -0.37
CA SER A 21 -8.34 -38.22 0.63
C SER A 21 -8.11 -39.58 -0.06
N PRO A 22 -8.92 -40.00 -1.05
CA PRO A 22 -8.64 -41.23 -1.82
C PRO A 22 -7.34 -41.18 -2.61
N PHE A 23 -6.97 -40.03 -3.18
CA PHE A 23 -5.67 -39.86 -3.85
C PHE A 23 -4.51 -40.13 -2.90
N VAL A 24 -4.51 -39.53 -1.70
CA VAL A 24 -3.46 -39.72 -0.69
C VAL A 24 -3.43 -41.17 -0.20
N MET A 25 -4.60 -41.80 0.00
CA MET A 25 -4.68 -43.23 0.35
C MET A 25 -4.10 -44.13 -0.73
N THR A 26 -4.32 -43.81 -2.00
CA THR A 26 -3.91 -44.66 -3.13
C THR A 26 -2.43 -44.53 -3.44
N TYR A 27 -1.89 -43.30 -3.42
CA TYR A 27 -0.57 -42.99 -3.97
C TYR A 27 0.49 -42.68 -2.90
N CYS A 28 0.09 -42.27 -1.69
CA CYS A 28 1.02 -41.74 -0.69
C CYS A 28 1.13 -42.60 0.58
N GLU A 29 0.01 -43.18 1.04
CA GLU A 29 -0.13 -43.82 2.36
C GLU A 29 0.91 -44.91 2.63
N ARG A 30 1.22 -45.74 1.63
CA ARG A 30 2.18 -46.85 1.80
C ARG A 30 3.58 -46.42 2.27
N CYS A 31 4.01 -45.22 1.90
CA CYS A 31 5.33 -44.69 2.27
C CYS A 31 5.29 -43.57 3.32
N HIS A 32 4.15 -42.88 3.44
CA HIS A 32 3.93 -41.72 4.29
C HIS A 32 2.70 -41.87 5.22
N GLY A 33 2.41 -43.11 5.62
CA GLY A 33 1.28 -43.50 6.48
C GLY A 33 1.69 -43.78 7.93
N GLU A 34 0.86 -44.51 8.67
CA GLU A 34 1.13 -44.84 10.09
C GLU A 34 2.33 -45.78 10.23
N ASN A 35 2.43 -46.77 9.34
CA ASN A 35 3.46 -47.82 9.41
C ASN A 35 4.81 -47.40 8.83
N LYS A 36 4.86 -46.36 7.99
CA LYS A 36 6.08 -45.95 7.28
C LYS A 36 6.14 -44.43 7.14
N ARG A 37 7.31 -43.86 7.46
CA ARG A 37 7.54 -42.42 7.55
C ARG A 37 8.73 -42.00 6.68
N LYS A 38 8.67 -42.25 5.38
CA LYS A 38 9.75 -41.83 4.48
C LYS A 38 9.88 -40.30 4.51
N GLY A 39 11.11 -39.80 4.67
CA GLY A 39 11.37 -38.35 4.78
C GLY A 39 10.88 -37.72 6.09
N ASP A 40 10.67 -38.53 7.14
CA ASP A 40 10.33 -38.11 8.51
C ASP A 40 8.96 -37.42 8.71
N PHE A 41 8.05 -37.52 7.74
CA PHE A 41 6.67 -37.02 7.86
C PHE A 41 5.62 -38.07 7.48
N THR A 42 4.36 -37.79 7.84
CA THR A 42 3.18 -38.62 7.47
C THR A 42 1.99 -37.73 7.10
N PHE A 43 1.04 -38.28 6.34
CA PHE A 43 -0.23 -37.62 6.01
C PHE A 43 -1.34 -37.90 7.02
N VAL A 44 -1.15 -38.81 7.98
CA VAL A 44 -2.20 -39.31 8.89
C VAL A 44 -2.95 -38.18 9.60
N ASN A 45 -2.23 -37.23 10.19
CA ASN A 45 -2.87 -36.12 10.90
C ASN A 45 -3.37 -35.04 9.94
N ALA A 46 -2.73 -34.88 8.79
CA ALA A 46 -3.20 -34.00 7.74
C ALA A 46 -4.50 -34.52 7.11
N LEU A 47 -4.76 -35.83 7.10
CA LEU A 47 -6.03 -36.36 6.61
C LEU A 47 -7.18 -36.13 7.59
N LYS A 48 -6.88 -36.17 8.90
CA LYS A 48 -7.86 -35.90 9.97
C LYS A 48 -8.21 -34.41 10.08
N ASN A 49 -7.25 -33.53 9.78
CA ASN A 49 -7.46 -32.08 9.83
C ASN A 49 -6.74 -31.38 8.66
N PRO A 50 -7.19 -31.58 7.41
CA PRO A 50 -6.48 -31.15 6.20
C PRO A 50 -6.30 -29.65 6.06
N PHE A 51 -7.09 -28.88 6.77
CA PHE A 51 -7.15 -27.43 6.65
C PHE A 51 -6.38 -26.71 7.77
N ALA A 52 -5.76 -27.45 8.70
CA ALA A 52 -4.95 -26.85 9.74
C ALA A 52 -3.77 -26.09 9.13
N VAL A 53 -3.51 -24.87 9.63
CA VAL A 53 -2.40 -24.02 9.18
C VAL A 53 -1.06 -24.76 9.26
N ALA A 54 -0.89 -25.62 10.28
CA ALA A 54 0.29 -26.44 10.50
C ALA A 54 0.63 -27.39 9.32
N TYR A 55 -0.35 -27.81 8.50
CA TYR A 55 -0.11 -28.72 7.37
C TYR A 55 0.06 -28.01 6.03
N ARG A 56 -0.04 -26.67 5.97
CA ARG A 56 0.21 -25.93 4.73
C ARG A 56 1.58 -26.22 4.11
N PRO A 57 2.70 -26.28 4.88
CA PRO A 57 4.00 -26.63 4.31
C PRO A 57 4.02 -28.04 3.71
N LEU A 58 3.34 -29.00 4.35
CA LEU A 58 3.24 -30.38 3.87
C LEU A 58 2.51 -30.46 2.52
N TRP A 59 1.35 -29.81 2.38
CA TRP A 59 0.61 -29.77 1.11
C TRP A 59 1.38 -29.06 0.00
N LYS A 60 2.12 -27.98 0.32
CA LYS A 60 3.01 -27.28 -0.63
C LYS A 60 4.16 -28.18 -1.09
N LEU A 61 4.77 -28.93 -0.17
CA LEU A 61 5.82 -29.89 -0.52
C LEU A 61 5.27 -31.02 -1.40
N ALA A 62 4.10 -31.58 -1.04
CA ALA A 62 3.45 -32.64 -1.80
C ALA A 62 3.19 -32.20 -3.25
N ILE A 63 2.58 -31.02 -3.46
CA ILE A 63 2.29 -30.57 -4.82
C ILE A 63 3.55 -30.27 -5.63
N THR A 64 4.61 -29.77 -4.98
CA THR A 64 5.91 -29.55 -5.63
C THR A 64 6.47 -30.87 -6.15
N LYS A 65 6.39 -31.94 -5.34
CA LYS A 65 6.87 -33.27 -5.73
C LYS A 65 5.99 -33.97 -6.76
N ILE A 66 4.68 -33.75 -6.73
CA ILE A 66 3.75 -34.30 -7.72
C ILE A 66 3.93 -33.61 -9.08
N HIS A 67 4.10 -32.29 -9.10
CA HIS A 67 4.38 -31.51 -10.32
C HIS A 67 5.72 -31.89 -10.94
N ALA A 68 6.75 -32.09 -10.13
CA ALA A 68 8.05 -32.57 -10.59
C ALA A 68 8.02 -34.05 -11.02
N GLN A 69 6.91 -34.75 -10.81
CA GLN A 69 6.77 -36.20 -10.98
C GLN A 69 7.75 -37.04 -10.15
N ASP A 70 8.37 -36.45 -9.12
CA ASP A 70 9.21 -37.14 -8.13
C ASP A 70 8.38 -38.13 -7.27
N MET A 71 7.09 -37.84 -7.11
CA MET A 71 6.16 -38.63 -6.30
C MET A 71 4.88 -38.98 -7.07
N PRO A 72 4.41 -40.23 -6.98
CA PRO A 72 5.09 -41.41 -6.41
C PRO A 72 6.38 -41.77 -7.18
N PRO A 73 7.40 -42.37 -6.53
CA PRO A 73 8.65 -42.71 -7.20
C PRO A 73 8.41 -43.74 -8.31
N GLU A 74 9.27 -43.81 -9.33
CA GLU A 74 9.06 -44.64 -10.53
C GLU A 74 8.73 -46.11 -10.21
N GLN A 75 9.34 -46.68 -9.16
CA GLN A 75 9.11 -48.04 -8.70
C GLN A 75 7.81 -48.26 -7.91
N ALA A 76 6.99 -47.22 -7.72
CA ALA A 76 5.69 -47.37 -7.07
C ALA A 76 4.73 -48.15 -7.98
N GLU A 77 3.95 -49.05 -7.39
CA GLU A 77 2.98 -49.89 -8.11
C GLU A 77 1.90 -49.11 -8.87
N LYS A 78 1.61 -47.87 -8.41
CA LYS A 78 0.58 -47.01 -9.00
C LYS A 78 1.15 -45.62 -9.23
N GLN A 79 0.85 -45.07 -10.40
CA GLN A 79 1.18 -43.71 -10.80
C GLN A 79 -0.13 -42.97 -11.12
N PRO A 80 -0.33 -41.75 -10.60
CA PRO A 80 -1.51 -40.96 -10.90
C PRO A 80 -1.46 -40.46 -12.35
N ALA A 81 -2.62 -40.49 -13.01
CA ALA A 81 -2.83 -39.90 -14.32
C ALA A 81 -2.73 -38.36 -14.25
N GLU A 82 -2.52 -37.72 -15.39
CA GLU A 82 -2.33 -36.26 -15.47
C GLU A 82 -3.54 -35.48 -14.89
N HIS A 83 -4.76 -35.96 -15.13
CA HIS A 83 -5.96 -35.34 -14.58
C HIS A 83 -6.03 -35.45 -13.05
N GLU A 84 -5.57 -36.55 -12.45
CA GLU A 84 -5.51 -36.72 -10.99
C GLU A 84 -4.46 -35.79 -10.37
N ARG A 85 -3.32 -35.58 -11.06
CA ARG A 85 -2.31 -34.59 -10.66
C ARG A 85 -2.87 -33.16 -10.71
N ALA A 86 -3.66 -32.85 -11.74
CA ALA A 86 -4.32 -31.56 -11.87
C ALA A 86 -5.38 -31.32 -10.77
N LEU A 87 -6.12 -32.36 -10.34
CA LEU A 87 -7.10 -32.27 -9.26
C LEU A 87 -6.45 -31.86 -7.94
N ILE A 88 -5.36 -32.52 -7.53
CA ILE A 88 -4.65 -32.15 -6.30
C ILE A 88 -4.00 -30.76 -6.41
N ALA A 89 -3.50 -30.37 -7.58
CA ALA A 89 -3.00 -29.02 -7.82
C ALA A 89 -4.07 -27.96 -7.60
N ALA A 90 -5.24 -28.16 -8.21
CA ALA A 90 -6.38 -27.27 -8.09
C ALA A 90 -6.88 -27.19 -6.63
N TRP A 91 -6.94 -28.32 -5.94
CA TRP A 91 -7.33 -28.35 -4.54
C TRP A 91 -6.34 -27.64 -3.62
N VAL A 92 -5.03 -27.87 -3.77
CA VAL A 92 -4.00 -27.14 -2.99
C VAL A 92 -4.07 -25.64 -3.26
N ALA A 93 -4.31 -25.23 -4.51
CA ALA A 93 -4.53 -23.82 -4.86
C ALA A 93 -5.78 -23.23 -4.20
N SER A 94 -6.81 -24.05 -3.92
CA SER A 94 -8.02 -23.62 -3.22
C SER A 94 -7.81 -23.39 -1.72
N LEU A 95 -6.75 -23.96 -1.11
CA LEU A 95 -6.49 -23.84 0.34
C LEU A 95 -6.33 -22.38 0.81
N LYS A 96 -5.99 -21.46 -0.10
CA LYS A 96 -5.93 -20.02 0.20
C LYS A 96 -7.27 -19.47 0.73
N HIS A 97 -8.41 -20.01 0.26
CA HIS A 97 -9.75 -19.59 0.66
C HIS A 97 -10.14 -20.02 2.08
N LEU A 98 -9.47 -21.05 2.61
CA LEU A 98 -9.70 -21.58 3.95
C LEU A 98 -8.91 -20.82 5.02
N SER A 99 -7.94 -20.00 4.63
CA SER A 99 -7.25 -19.12 5.56
C SER A 99 -8.23 -18.06 6.09
N PRO A 100 -8.19 -17.75 7.40
CA PRO A 100 -8.71 -16.46 7.86
C PRO A 100 -8.07 -15.36 7.02
N ARG A 101 -8.88 -14.42 6.53
CA ARG A 101 -8.35 -13.20 5.89
C ARG A 101 -7.80 -12.34 7.01
N ASP A 102 -6.52 -12.50 7.30
CA ASP A 102 -5.80 -11.69 8.27
C ASP A 102 -4.64 -11.00 7.55
N PRO A 103 -4.82 -9.74 7.12
CA PRO A 103 -3.75 -8.97 6.50
C PRO A 103 -2.68 -8.51 7.51
N GLY A 104 -2.83 -8.84 8.79
CA GLY A 104 -2.05 -8.28 9.88
C GLY A 104 -2.58 -6.92 10.33
N PRO A 105 -1.96 -6.34 11.36
CA PRO A 105 -2.35 -5.02 11.86
C PRO A 105 -2.12 -3.95 10.78
N PHE A 106 -2.90 -2.88 10.83
CA PHE A 106 -2.58 -1.69 10.06
C PHE A 106 -1.29 -1.08 10.62
N VAL A 107 -0.30 -0.87 9.75
CA VAL A 107 0.94 -0.20 10.10
C VAL A 107 0.93 1.17 9.42
N ILE A 108 0.86 2.24 10.21
CA ILE A 108 1.24 3.58 9.72
C ILE A 108 2.67 3.47 9.24
N ARG A 109 2.97 4.02 8.08
CA ARG A 109 4.30 3.87 7.48
C ARG A 109 4.83 5.21 7.06
N ARG A 110 6.01 5.60 7.55
CA ARG A 110 6.73 6.78 7.05
C ARG A 110 7.18 6.55 5.61
N LEU A 111 7.12 7.57 4.78
CA LEU A 111 7.69 7.52 3.44
C LEU A 111 9.20 7.37 3.52
N SER A 112 9.75 6.56 2.63
CA SER A 112 11.20 6.50 2.47
C SER A 112 11.75 7.81 1.95
N LYS A 113 13.06 8.00 2.12
CA LYS A 113 13.77 9.15 1.54
C LYS A 113 13.48 9.30 0.04
N VAL A 114 13.51 8.19 -0.70
CA VAL A 114 13.22 8.14 -2.14
C VAL A 114 11.77 8.54 -2.42
N GLU A 115 10.84 7.98 -1.65
CA GLU A 115 9.41 8.25 -1.83
C GLU A 115 9.02 9.69 -1.49
N TYR A 116 9.63 10.25 -0.44
CA TYR A 116 9.48 11.64 -0.07
C TYR A 116 10.04 12.56 -1.16
N ALA A 117 11.25 12.28 -1.66
CA ALA A 117 11.88 13.02 -2.75
C ALA A 117 11.04 13.01 -4.03
N ASN A 118 10.56 11.83 -4.44
CA ASN A 118 9.70 11.68 -5.61
C ASN A 118 8.34 12.38 -5.41
N SER A 119 7.78 12.33 -4.20
CA SER A 119 6.53 13.05 -3.89
C SER A 119 6.72 14.58 -4.00
N LEU A 120 7.88 15.11 -3.60
CA LEU A 120 8.20 16.53 -3.77
C LEU A 120 8.34 16.91 -5.26
N HIS A 121 8.99 16.05 -6.04
CA HIS A 121 9.09 16.20 -7.49
C HIS A 121 7.70 16.20 -8.14
N ASP A 122 6.84 15.25 -7.79
CA ASP A 122 5.49 15.17 -8.34
C ASP A 122 4.59 16.34 -7.91
N LEU A 123 4.80 16.92 -6.72
CA LEU A 123 4.05 18.09 -6.25
C LEU A 123 4.48 19.40 -6.93
N PHE A 124 5.79 19.60 -7.10
CA PHE A 124 6.34 20.92 -7.42
C PHE A 124 7.34 20.94 -8.57
N GLY A 125 7.69 19.80 -9.15
CA GLY A 125 8.67 19.68 -10.23
C GLY A 125 10.13 19.93 -9.81
N VAL A 126 10.42 19.89 -8.51
CA VAL A 126 11.79 20.07 -7.99
C VAL A 126 12.65 18.83 -8.21
N ASP A 127 13.97 18.98 -8.29
CA ASP A 127 14.88 17.84 -8.37
C ASP A 127 14.80 16.99 -7.09
N PRO A 128 14.57 15.65 -7.18
CA PRO A 128 14.57 14.75 -6.02
C PRO A 128 15.83 14.83 -5.14
N GLN A 129 16.97 15.28 -5.69
CA GLN A 129 18.20 15.49 -4.93
C GLN A 129 18.08 16.55 -3.82
N VAL A 130 17.00 17.34 -3.78
CA VAL A 130 16.71 18.26 -2.67
C VAL A 130 16.60 17.54 -1.32
N ALA A 131 16.30 16.24 -1.32
CA ALA A 131 16.17 15.40 -0.12
C ALA A 131 17.39 14.50 0.14
N LYS A 132 18.52 14.72 -0.56
CA LYS A 132 19.72 13.86 -0.49
C LYS A 132 20.32 13.73 0.91
N ASP A 133 20.15 14.74 1.75
CA ASP A 133 20.76 14.84 3.08
C ASP A 133 19.91 14.15 4.16
N LEU A 134 18.67 13.74 3.84
CA LEU A 134 17.90 12.90 4.76
C LEU A 134 18.62 11.55 4.97
N PRO A 135 18.60 11.00 6.18
CA PRO A 135 19.21 9.70 6.47
C PRO A 135 18.51 8.60 5.68
N ASP A 136 19.30 7.64 5.23
CA ASP A 136 18.76 6.43 4.62
C ASP A 136 18.03 5.59 5.67
N GLU A 137 17.05 4.81 5.22
CA GLU A 137 16.25 4.00 6.13
C GLU A 137 17.00 2.75 6.59
N VAL A 138 16.85 2.40 7.86
CA VAL A 138 17.33 1.11 8.37
C VAL A 138 16.27 0.05 8.06
N PHE A 139 16.54 -0.78 7.05
CA PHE A 139 15.73 -1.96 6.76
C PHE A 139 15.92 -3.01 7.86
N GLY A 140 14.84 -3.52 8.47
CA GLY A 140 14.94 -4.74 9.27
C GLY A 140 14.00 -4.95 10.47
N ALA A 141 13.17 -3.98 10.87
CA ALA A 141 12.32 -4.13 12.07
C ALA A 141 10.86 -3.69 11.89
N GLY A 142 10.36 -3.68 10.65
CA GLY A 142 9.17 -2.89 10.32
C GLY A 142 9.54 -1.41 10.29
N TYR A 143 8.92 -0.65 9.40
CA TYR A 143 9.25 0.75 9.11
C TYR A 143 9.50 1.59 10.39
N THR A 144 10.56 2.39 10.40
CA THR A 144 10.82 3.33 11.50
C THR A 144 9.80 4.46 11.44
N ASN A 145 8.74 4.32 12.22
CA ASN A 145 7.64 5.28 12.29
C ASN A 145 7.86 6.40 13.31
N THR A 146 9.00 6.38 14.00
CA THR A 146 9.40 7.43 14.94
C THR A 146 10.15 8.53 14.20
N ILE A 147 9.75 9.79 14.42
CA ILE A 147 10.49 10.97 13.99
C ILE A 147 11.21 11.53 15.23
N SER A 148 12.55 11.53 15.21
CA SER A 148 13.34 12.23 16.22
C SER A 148 13.25 13.75 15.97
N PRO A 149 13.49 14.59 16.99
CA PRO A 149 13.57 16.04 16.78
C PRO A 149 14.55 16.44 15.68
N LEU A 150 15.72 15.78 15.63
CA LEU A 150 16.72 16.02 14.58
C LEU A 150 16.20 15.70 13.17
N LEU A 151 15.51 14.56 13.01
CA LEU A 151 14.92 14.20 11.72
C LEU A 151 13.80 15.18 11.32
N MET A 152 13.04 15.70 12.29
CA MET A 152 12.04 16.74 12.03
C MET A 152 12.70 18.05 11.55
N GLU A 153 13.84 18.42 12.12
CA GLU A 153 14.61 19.59 11.67
C GLU A 153 15.07 19.42 10.21
N GLU A 154 15.55 18.23 9.83
CA GLU A 154 15.94 17.95 8.45
C GLU A 154 14.75 18.05 7.48
N TYR A 155 13.58 17.49 7.81
CA TYR A 155 12.37 17.68 6.99
C TYR A 155 11.98 19.15 6.85
N LEU A 156 12.13 19.96 7.91
CA LEU A 156 11.87 21.40 7.86
C LEU A 156 12.88 22.16 6.98
N LEU A 157 14.13 21.70 6.94
CA LEU A 157 15.17 22.24 6.07
C LEU A 157 14.88 21.90 4.60
N VAL A 158 14.58 20.64 4.30
CA VAL A 158 14.23 20.21 2.94
C VAL A 158 12.96 20.93 2.46
N ALA A 159 11.91 21.02 3.29
CA ALA A 159 10.72 21.79 2.96
C ALA A 159 11.03 23.27 2.68
N GLY A 160 11.96 23.87 3.43
CA GLY A 160 12.43 25.24 3.17
C GLY A 160 13.08 25.38 1.80
N ALA A 161 14.03 24.49 1.49
CA ALA A 161 14.79 24.48 0.24
C ALA A 161 13.92 24.19 -1.00
N VAL A 162 12.91 23.34 -0.86
CA VAL A 162 11.87 23.14 -1.89
C VAL A 162 11.12 24.44 -2.12
N LEU A 163 10.65 25.08 -1.04
CA LEU A 163 9.84 26.29 -1.14
C LEU A 163 10.63 27.51 -1.65
N ASP A 164 11.95 27.54 -1.50
CA ASP A 164 12.83 28.54 -2.14
C ASP A 164 12.83 28.43 -3.67
N GLN A 165 12.57 27.22 -4.21
CA GLN A 165 12.43 27.00 -5.65
C GLN A 165 10.98 27.18 -6.13
N VAL A 166 10.01 27.00 -5.24
CA VAL A 166 8.57 27.10 -5.57
C VAL A 166 8.08 28.54 -5.49
N ILE A 167 8.40 29.29 -4.44
CA ILE A 167 7.92 30.65 -4.21
C ILE A 167 9.10 31.61 -4.38
N ALA A 168 8.98 32.53 -5.32
CA ALA A 168 10.00 33.55 -5.57
C ALA A 168 10.14 34.47 -4.35
N PRO A 169 11.38 34.91 -4.03
CA PRO A 169 11.60 35.83 -2.92
C PRO A 169 10.90 37.18 -3.18
N PRO A 170 10.61 37.96 -2.12
CA PRO A 170 9.98 39.26 -2.27
C PRO A 170 10.71 40.17 -3.26
N GLY A 171 9.97 40.72 -4.23
CA GLY A 171 10.50 41.61 -5.27
C GLY A 171 11.04 40.90 -6.53
N ALA A 172 11.17 39.56 -6.52
CA ALA A 172 11.52 38.78 -7.71
C ALA A 172 10.25 38.40 -8.52
N PRO A 173 10.38 38.14 -9.84
CA PRO A 173 9.27 37.63 -10.63
C PRO A 173 8.84 36.24 -10.14
N PRO A 174 7.53 35.92 -10.12
CA PRO A 174 7.04 34.61 -9.73
C PRO A 174 7.67 33.47 -10.53
N THR A 175 7.87 32.32 -9.90
CA THR A 175 8.31 31.10 -10.59
C THR A 175 7.17 30.54 -11.46
N ALA A 176 7.46 29.56 -12.32
CA ALA A 176 6.43 28.88 -13.09
C ALA A 176 5.44 28.12 -12.18
N VAL A 177 5.95 27.44 -11.16
CA VAL A 177 5.15 26.69 -10.18
C VAL A 177 4.29 27.65 -9.34
N GLN A 178 4.86 28.78 -8.92
CA GLN A 178 4.12 29.81 -8.19
C GLN A 178 2.93 30.33 -9.00
N ARG A 179 3.07 30.55 -10.32
CA ARG A 179 1.95 30.98 -11.18
C ARG A 179 0.87 29.92 -11.30
N GLN A 180 1.23 28.64 -11.26
CA GLN A 180 0.27 27.54 -11.30
C GLN A 180 -0.49 27.41 -9.97
N LEU A 181 0.21 27.56 -8.85
CA LEU A 181 -0.40 27.48 -7.51
C LEU A 181 -1.19 28.75 -7.13
N ILE A 182 -0.71 29.92 -7.56
CA ILE A 182 -1.26 31.23 -7.24
C ILE A 182 -1.52 31.98 -8.56
N PRO A 183 -2.58 31.61 -9.31
CA PRO A 183 -2.85 32.19 -10.62
C PRO A 183 -3.24 33.68 -10.54
N ALA A 184 -3.85 34.10 -9.43
CA ALA A 184 -4.19 35.49 -9.16
C ALA A 184 -3.93 35.82 -7.68
N LEU A 185 -3.32 36.98 -7.42
CA LEU A 185 -3.19 37.49 -6.07
C LEU A 185 -4.53 38.10 -5.63
N PRO A 186 -5.04 37.76 -4.44
CA PRO A 186 -6.21 38.42 -3.89
C PRO A 186 -5.92 39.90 -3.64
N ALA A 187 -6.96 40.74 -3.72
CA ALA A 187 -6.83 42.13 -3.33
C ALA A 187 -6.51 42.24 -1.83
N THR A 188 -5.71 43.22 -1.45
CA THR A 188 -5.29 43.41 -0.06
C THR A 188 -6.51 43.56 0.85
N GLY A 189 -6.67 42.66 1.82
CA GLY A 189 -7.74 42.68 2.82
C GLY A 189 -9.09 42.07 2.38
N THR A 190 -9.22 41.56 1.16
CA THR A 190 -10.44 40.88 0.69
C THR A 190 -10.11 39.57 -0.04
N GLY A 191 -10.80 38.49 0.31
CA GLY A 191 -10.65 37.19 -0.38
C GLY A 191 -9.34 36.44 -0.09
N THR A 192 -8.50 36.93 0.84
CA THR A 192 -7.21 36.31 1.17
C THR A 192 -7.37 34.93 1.79
N ALA A 193 -8.33 34.78 2.72
CA ALA A 193 -8.61 33.52 3.38
C ALA A 193 -9.20 32.48 2.40
N GLU A 194 -10.11 32.90 1.52
CA GLU A 194 -10.71 32.04 0.49
C GLU A 194 -9.67 31.57 -0.52
N ALA A 195 -8.80 32.47 -0.98
CA ALA A 195 -7.69 32.12 -1.86
C ALA A 195 -6.70 31.15 -1.18
N ALA A 196 -6.33 31.43 0.07
CA ALA A 196 -5.47 30.53 0.84
C ALA A 196 -6.11 29.15 1.03
N ARG A 197 -7.43 29.08 1.29
CA ARG A 197 -8.16 27.82 1.44
C ARG A 197 -8.20 27.02 0.15
N ALA A 198 -8.39 27.67 -0.99
CA ALA A 198 -8.37 27.01 -2.29
C ALA A 198 -6.98 26.41 -2.59
N ILE A 199 -5.91 27.17 -2.34
CA ILE A 199 -4.51 26.70 -2.50
C ILE A 199 -4.23 25.53 -1.55
N ALA A 200 -4.61 25.66 -0.28
CA ALA A 200 -4.45 24.60 0.72
C ALA A 200 -5.18 23.32 0.29
N ALA A 201 -6.42 23.42 -0.17
CA ALA A 201 -7.20 22.27 -0.64
C ALA A 201 -6.56 21.59 -1.85
N GLN A 202 -6.09 22.36 -2.83
CA GLN A 202 -5.43 21.82 -4.02
C GLN A 202 -4.15 21.08 -3.67
N VAL A 203 -3.25 21.69 -2.89
CA VAL A 203 -1.96 21.08 -2.56
C VAL A 203 -2.12 19.93 -1.57
N ALA A 204 -2.94 20.10 -0.53
CA ALA A 204 -3.16 19.08 0.48
C ALA A 204 -3.83 17.84 -0.10
N ARG A 205 -4.75 17.98 -1.08
CA ARG A 205 -5.36 16.84 -1.75
C ARG A 205 -4.32 15.90 -2.37
N ARG A 206 -3.36 16.46 -3.10
CA ARG A 206 -2.27 15.67 -3.69
C ARG A 206 -1.28 15.20 -2.65
N ALA A 207 -0.83 16.09 -1.76
CA ALA A 207 0.17 15.77 -0.74
C ALA A 207 -0.32 14.65 0.21
N TYR A 208 -1.58 14.71 0.64
CA TYR A 208 -2.17 13.74 1.57
C TYR A 208 -2.76 12.52 0.85
N ARG A 209 -2.70 12.50 -0.50
CA ARG A 209 -3.21 11.43 -1.39
C ARG A 209 -4.70 11.10 -1.20
N ARG A 210 -5.47 12.06 -0.70
CA ARG A 210 -6.92 11.99 -0.47
C ARG A 210 -7.51 13.39 -0.31
N PRO A 211 -8.83 13.57 -0.45
CA PRO A 211 -9.49 14.79 -0.02
C PRO A 211 -9.09 15.18 1.41
N PRO A 212 -8.58 16.40 1.66
CA PRO A 212 -8.28 16.87 3.00
C PRO A 212 -9.59 17.10 3.76
N THR A 213 -9.57 16.79 5.06
CA THR A 213 -10.71 17.09 5.94
C THR A 213 -10.78 18.58 6.24
N THR A 214 -11.96 19.05 6.66
CA THR A 214 -12.14 20.45 7.09
C THR A 214 -11.15 20.83 8.19
N GLY A 215 -10.95 19.96 9.19
CA GLY A 215 -10.01 20.22 10.29
C GLY A 215 -8.55 20.32 9.84
N GLU A 216 -8.14 19.52 8.85
CA GLU A 216 -6.80 19.62 8.27
C GLU A 216 -6.60 20.94 7.52
N LEU A 217 -7.62 21.40 6.77
CA LEU A 217 -7.59 22.70 6.11
C LEU A 217 -7.56 23.85 7.13
N ASP A 218 -8.31 23.74 8.21
CA ASP A 218 -8.38 24.78 9.23
C ASP A 218 -7.04 24.94 9.96
N VAL A 219 -6.32 23.84 10.22
CA VAL A 219 -4.93 23.90 10.74
C VAL A 219 -4.00 24.63 9.78
N LEU A 220 -4.08 24.33 8.47
CA LEU A 220 -3.25 25.02 7.47
C LEU A 220 -3.58 26.52 7.39
N LEU A 221 -4.86 26.87 7.46
CA LEU A 221 -5.31 28.27 7.47
C LEU A 221 -4.89 29.02 8.74
N GLN A 222 -4.79 28.35 9.88
CA GLN A 222 -4.22 28.95 11.09
C GLN A 222 -2.74 29.29 10.92
N VAL A 223 -1.97 28.43 10.25
CA VAL A 223 -0.56 28.70 9.92
C VAL A 223 -0.44 29.89 8.96
N PHE A 224 -1.30 29.95 7.93
CA PHE A 224 -1.38 31.09 7.03
C PHE A 224 -1.69 32.39 7.81
N ALA A 225 -2.75 32.38 8.63
CA ALA A 225 -3.19 33.54 9.40
C ALA A 225 -2.12 34.05 10.38
N LEU A 226 -1.25 33.18 10.90
CA LEU A 226 -0.14 33.57 11.76
C LEU A 226 0.88 34.47 11.04
N ALA A 227 1.18 34.18 9.76
CA ALA A 227 2.06 35.02 8.96
C ALA A 227 1.36 36.31 8.53
N ASP A 228 0.09 36.21 8.12
CA ASP A 228 -0.73 37.36 7.70
C ASP A 228 -0.90 38.38 8.85
N ALA A 229 -1.17 37.92 10.07
CA ALA A 229 -1.28 38.78 11.26
C ALA A 229 0.03 39.51 11.63
N ARG A 230 1.18 39.05 11.11
CA ARG A 230 2.49 39.70 11.25
C ARG A 230 2.80 40.66 10.10
N GLY A 231 1.84 40.88 9.20
CA GLY A 231 2.00 41.73 8.02
C GLY A 231 2.84 41.10 6.91
N ALA A 232 2.99 39.77 6.90
CA ALA A 232 3.71 39.09 5.82
C ALA A 232 2.95 39.26 4.48
N PRO A 233 3.66 39.42 3.34
CA PRO A 233 3.01 39.36 2.03
C PRO A 233 2.26 38.05 1.84
N PHE A 234 1.15 38.08 1.09
CA PHE A 234 0.32 36.89 0.83
C PHE A 234 1.13 35.67 0.38
N THR A 235 2.11 35.86 -0.50
CA THR A 235 2.98 34.78 -1.00
C THR A 235 3.86 34.17 0.09
N GLU A 236 4.33 34.96 1.06
CA GLU A 236 5.07 34.47 2.22
C GLU A 236 4.17 33.74 3.22
N ALA A 237 2.94 34.22 3.41
CA ALA A 237 1.95 33.52 4.23
C ALA A 237 1.55 32.17 3.61
N VAL A 238 1.37 32.12 2.29
CA VAL A 238 1.19 30.86 1.54
C VAL A 238 2.42 29.97 1.67
N ARG A 239 3.64 30.53 1.55
CA ARG A 239 4.88 29.76 1.72
C ARG A 239 4.93 29.06 3.08
N LEU A 240 4.60 29.76 4.17
CA LEU A 240 4.58 29.17 5.51
C LEU A 240 3.52 28.07 5.63
N MET A 241 2.32 28.29 5.06
CA MET A 241 1.26 27.29 5.00
C MET A 241 1.67 26.04 4.22
N LEU A 242 2.30 26.19 3.06
CA LEU A 242 2.83 25.08 2.27
C LEU A 242 3.93 24.33 3.04
N LYS A 243 4.77 25.05 3.79
CA LYS A 243 5.77 24.40 4.66
C LYS A 243 5.10 23.45 5.65
N ALA A 244 3.97 23.86 6.26
CA ALA A 244 3.19 23.01 7.15
C ALA A 244 2.61 21.77 6.45
N VAL A 245 2.22 21.85 5.18
CA VAL A 245 1.81 20.68 4.38
C VAL A 245 2.97 19.68 4.27
N LEU A 246 4.18 20.16 3.95
CA LEU A 246 5.35 19.31 3.67
C LEU A 246 5.99 18.66 4.90
N VAL A 247 5.53 19.04 6.10
CA VAL A 247 5.95 18.42 7.37
C VAL A 247 4.78 17.79 8.13
N SER A 248 3.58 17.80 7.53
CA SER A 248 2.40 17.18 8.11
C SER A 248 2.57 15.66 8.19
N PRO A 249 2.09 14.99 9.26
CA PRO A 249 2.02 13.53 9.31
C PRO A 249 1.28 12.93 8.09
N GLN A 250 0.30 13.63 7.53
CA GLN A 250 -0.45 13.18 6.36
C GLN A 250 0.38 13.21 5.06
N PHE A 251 1.47 14.00 5.02
CA PHE A 251 2.42 13.98 3.91
C PHE A 251 3.59 13.02 4.17
N LEU A 252 4.09 13.00 5.40
CA LEU A 252 5.27 12.18 5.77
C LEU A 252 4.94 10.70 5.92
N PHE A 253 3.68 10.32 6.09
CA PHE A 253 3.26 8.95 6.33
C PHE A 253 2.09 8.53 5.43
N ILE A 254 2.01 7.23 5.17
CA ILE A 254 0.79 6.55 4.72
C ILE A 254 -0.01 6.19 5.97
N THR A 255 -1.10 6.92 6.20
CA THR A 255 -2.00 6.75 7.35
C THR A 255 -3.33 6.10 6.94
N PRO A 256 -4.13 5.60 7.89
CA PRO A 256 -5.52 5.26 7.63
C PRO A 256 -6.31 6.50 7.19
N ASP A 257 -7.31 6.32 6.32
CA ASP A 257 -8.27 7.36 5.93
C ASP A 257 -9.25 7.70 7.06
N ALA A 258 -9.42 6.79 8.02
CA ALA A 258 -10.33 6.94 9.16
C ALA A 258 -9.71 6.38 10.45
N PRO A 259 -10.12 6.89 11.62
CA PRO A 259 -9.69 6.34 12.91
C PRO A 259 -9.96 4.84 12.98
N VAL A 260 -8.94 4.08 13.36
CA VAL A 260 -9.07 2.64 13.57
C VAL A 260 -9.66 2.41 14.96
N ALA A 261 -10.77 1.69 15.05
CA ALA A 261 -11.36 1.32 16.32
C ALA A 261 -10.38 0.47 17.16
N ALA A 262 -10.26 0.78 18.44
CA ALA A 262 -9.41 0.03 19.36
C ALA A 262 -9.83 -1.46 19.38
N GLY A 263 -8.88 -2.36 19.16
CA GLY A 263 -9.13 -3.82 19.12
C GLY A 263 -9.61 -4.38 17.78
N ALA A 264 -9.70 -3.56 16.72
CA ALA A 264 -9.99 -4.07 15.38
C ALA A 264 -8.83 -4.92 14.84
N ALA A 265 -9.09 -6.22 14.63
CA ALA A 265 -8.11 -7.14 14.06
C ALA A 265 -7.86 -6.90 12.55
N ILE A 266 -8.85 -6.37 11.83
CA ILE A 266 -8.78 -6.08 10.39
C ILE A 266 -9.25 -4.66 10.16
N VAL A 267 -8.41 -3.86 9.50
CA VAL A 267 -8.74 -2.50 9.09
C VAL A 267 -9.02 -2.51 7.59
N PRO A 268 -10.26 -2.20 7.15
CA PRO A 268 -10.56 -2.08 5.73
C PRO A 268 -9.79 -0.89 5.13
N LEU A 269 -9.26 -1.08 3.92
CA LEU A 269 -8.62 -0.01 3.17
C LEU A 269 -9.67 0.74 2.38
N GLY A 270 -9.66 2.07 2.47
CA GLY A 270 -10.38 2.93 1.53
C GLY A 270 -9.67 2.97 0.18
N ASP A 271 -10.36 3.45 -0.85
CA ASP A 271 -9.80 3.46 -2.21
C ASP A 271 -8.63 4.45 -2.36
N HIS A 272 -8.61 5.56 -1.60
CA HIS A 272 -7.46 6.47 -1.56
C HIS A 272 -6.22 5.80 -0.94
N GLN A 273 -6.39 5.10 0.17
CA GLN A 273 -5.33 4.26 0.73
C GLN A 273 -4.86 3.18 -0.24
N LEU A 274 -5.79 2.54 -0.97
CA LEU A 274 -5.46 1.52 -1.96
C LEU A 274 -4.65 2.12 -3.11
N ALA A 275 -5.06 3.28 -3.64
CA ALA A 275 -4.33 4.03 -4.65
C ALA A 275 -2.91 4.38 -4.19
N ALA A 276 -2.78 4.96 -2.99
CA ALA A 276 -1.49 5.30 -2.41
C ALA A 276 -0.60 4.06 -2.27
N ARG A 277 -1.10 2.97 -1.70
CA ARG A 277 -0.32 1.73 -1.53
C ARG A 277 0.12 1.12 -2.86
N LEU A 278 -0.74 1.12 -3.87
CA LEU A 278 -0.38 0.65 -5.21
C LEU A 278 0.71 1.49 -5.84
N SER A 279 0.58 2.83 -5.78
CA SER A 279 1.56 3.73 -6.39
C SER A 279 2.92 3.69 -5.67
N PHE A 280 2.93 3.69 -4.33
CA PHE A 280 4.20 3.57 -3.59
C PHE A 280 4.86 2.21 -3.76
N LEU A 281 4.06 1.13 -3.85
CA LEU A 281 4.60 -0.21 -4.08
C LEU A 281 5.24 -0.34 -5.47
N LEU A 282 4.62 0.23 -6.50
CA LEU A 282 5.03 0.00 -7.89
C LEU A 282 5.91 1.11 -8.46
N TRP A 283 5.74 2.35 -8.03
CA TRP A 283 6.40 3.54 -8.60
C TRP A 283 7.21 4.35 -7.59
N ALA A 284 7.19 3.98 -6.30
CA ALA A 284 7.84 4.72 -5.22
C ALA A 284 7.45 6.22 -5.20
N THR A 285 6.21 6.55 -5.60
CA THR A 285 5.69 7.93 -5.61
C THR A 285 4.17 7.98 -5.47
N MET A 286 3.60 9.19 -5.46
CA MET A 286 2.17 9.44 -5.28
C MET A 286 1.30 8.84 -6.40
N PRO A 287 0.00 8.59 -6.15
CA PRO A 287 -0.94 8.21 -7.20
C PRO A 287 -0.99 9.25 -8.33
N ASP A 288 -1.30 8.78 -9.54
CA ASP A 288 -1.60 9.66 -10.66
C ASP A 288 -3.10 10.00 -10.74
N ASP A 289 -3.46 10.93 -11.62
CA ASP A 289 -4.82 11.45 -11.76
C ASP A 289 -5.86 10.34 -12.02
N GLU A 290 -5.48 9.27 -12.72
CA GLU A 290 -6.37 8.13 -13.00
C GLU A 290 -6.65 7.32 -11.73
N LEU A 291 -5.63 7.03 -10.91
CA LEU A 291 -5.83 6.40 -9.61
C LEU A 291 -6.65 7.29 -8.67
N ASP A 292 -6.37 8.60 -8.63
CA ASP A 292 -7.13 9.56 -7.83
C ASP A 292 -8.61 9.59 -8.22
N ARG A 293 -8.90 9.61 -9.53
CA ARG A 293 -10.27 9.62 -10.05
C ARG A 293 -11.03 8.33 -9.70
N LEU A 294 -10.38 7.18 -9.80
CA LEU A 294 -11.00 5.89 -9.42
C LEU A 294 -11.22 5.79 -7.91
N ALA A 295 -10.31 6.39 -7.13
CA ALA A 295 -10.44 6.46 -5.69
C ALA A 295 -11.56 7.40 -5.23
N ASP A 296 -11.69 8.58 -5.83
CA ASP A 296 -12.81 9.48 -5.59
C ASP A 296 -14.15 8.81 -5.94
N ALA A 297 -14.18 8.02 -7.00
CA ALA A 297 -15.36 7.28 -7.43
C ALA A 297 -15.71 6.09 -6.53
N GLY A 298 -14.79 5.66 -5.64
CA GLY A 298 -14.98 4.50 -4.79
C GLY A 298 -15.09 3.18 -5.57
N THR A 299 -14.40 3.07 -6.71
CA THR A 299 -14.44 1.89 -7.60
C THR A 299 -13.10 1.16 -7.73
N LEU A 300 -12.02 1.67 -7.15
CA LEU A 300 -10.68 1.11 -7.31
C LEU A 300 -10.55 -0.28 -6.69
N HIS A 301 -11.28 -0.56 -5.60
CA HIS A 301 -11.28 -1.88 -4.96
C HIS A 301 -11.99 -2.97 -5.76
N GLU A 302 -12.76 -2.62 -6.80
CA GLU A 302 -13.46 -3.60 -7.62
C GLU A 302 -12.45 -4.51 -8.35
N PRO A 303 -12.60 -5.85 -8.32
CA PRO A 303 -11.56 -6.76 -8.81
C PRO A 303 -11.12 -6.52 -10.26
N ALA A 304 -12.05 -6.17 -11.15
CA ALA A 304 -11.74 -5.89 -12.55
C ALA A 304 -10.97 -4.57 -12.73
N VAL A 305 -11.38 -3.52 -12.01
CA VAL A 305 -10.73 -2.21 -12.02
C VAL A 305 -9.33 -2.31 -11.44
N LEU A 306 -9.21 -2.93 -10.25
CA LEU A 306 -7.93 -3.15 -9.58
C LEU A 306 -6.94 -3.92 -10.48
N ALA A 307 -7.38 -5.03 -11.09
CA ALA A 307 -6.52 -5.82 -11.97
C ALA A 307 -6.08 -5.04 -13.21
N ALA A 308 -6.95 -4.20 -13.79
CA ALA A 308 -6.60 -3.34 -14.90
C ALA A 308 -5.55 -2.29 -14.50
N GLN A 309 -5.75 -1.63 -13.35
CA GLN A 309 -4.80 -0.63 -12.84
C GLN A 309 -3.45 -1.24 -12.50
N VAL A 310 -3.39 -2.41 -11.84
CA VAL A 310 -2.12 -3.10 -11.56
C VAL A 310 -1.34 -3.38 -12.85
N ARG A 311 -2.00 -3.86 -13.92
CA ARG A 311 -1.33 -4.09 -15.21
C ARG A 311 -0.83 -2.78 -15.84
N ARG A 312 -1.63 -1.71 -15.75
CA ARG A 312 -1.24 -0.37 -16.25
C ARG A 312 0.00 0.15 -15.52
N LEU A 313 0.00 0.10 -14.19
CA LEU A 313 1.11 0.55 -13.35
C LEU A 313 2.39 -0.24 -13.65
N LEU A 314 2.29 -1.57 -13.80
CA LEU A 314 3.44 -2.43 -14.16
C LEU A 314 3.99 -2.21 -15.58
N ALA A 315 3.18 -1.68 -16.50
CA ALA A 315 3.61 -1.38 -17.86
C ALA A 315 4.34 -0.03 -17.97
N ASP A 316 4.18 0.84 -16.98
CA ASP A 316 4.80 2.16 -16.93
C ASP A 316 6.32 2.06 -16.64
N PRO A 317 7.17 2.90 -17.28
CA PRO A 317 8.61 2.91 -17.02
C PRO A 317 9.00 3.07 -15.54
N ARG A 318 8.20 3.76 -14.73
CA ARG A 318 8.43 3.94 -13.29
C ARG A 318 8.46 2.61 -12.52
N ALA A 319 7.80 1.57 -13.03
CA ALA A 319 7.79 0.26 -12.38
C ALA A 319 9.09 -0.56 -12.54
N ARG A 320 10.08 -0.02 -13.26
CA ARG A 320 11.38 -0.66 -13.50
C ARG A 320 12.55 0.08 -12.83
N ALA A 321 12.26 1.19 -12.16
CA ALA A 321 13.24 2.10 -11.58
C ALA A 321 13.72 1.63 -10.20
#